data_AF-A0A812YSZ4-F1
#
_entry.id   AF-A0A812YSZ4-F1
#
_cell.length_a   1.000
_cell.length_b   1.000
_cell.length_c   1.000
_cell.angle_alpha   90.00
_cell.angle_beta   90.00
_cell.angle_gamma   90.00
#
_symmetry.space_group_name_H-M   'P 1'
#
loop_
_entity.id
_entity.type
_entity.pdbx_description
1 polymer ?
#
loop_
_entity_poly.entity_id
_entity_poly.type
_entity_poly.pdbx_seq_one_letter_code
_entity_poly.pdbx_strand_id
1 'polypeptide(L)'
;MNSLDFESEDLSLDCYQASGWRRLPTAWFHMLFVECIHIYLAVFAWFRLVTNVNLRTAMGAHFQLQGHLEGYFYNLFLFGSTASTSLHLSNVTDTFFLGQEQQEQPTVFYNGSVLTLPSTSIDGANIPWIVLVWLLPLGAAFLMLLHLVLLARRRIWSFDCGAYLQFSWDIVRTPEYRWSVGLMAFAAILLPVVWILQILLFHLPDQWNVLKGSVLSGLLLLFALELGLKRKSS
;
A
#
# COMPACT_ATOMS: atom_id res chain seq x y z
N MET A 1 -30.00 13.50 -49.36
CA MET A 1 -29.49 12.50 -48.41
C MET A 1 -29.06 13.25 -47.17
N ASN A 2 -29.96 13.40 -46.19
CA ASN A 2 -29.76 14.02 -44.87
C ASN A 2 -30.94 13.54 -44.01
N SER A 3 -30.82 12.43 -43.28
CA SER A 3 -31.79 12.03 -42.23
C SER A 3 -31.33 10.82 -41.39
N LEU A 4 -30.09 10.81 -40.88
CA LEU A 4 -29.63 9.74 -39.98
C LEU A 4 -28.99 10.23 -38.67
N ASP A 5 -29.15 11.51 -38.30
CA ASP A 5 -28.43 12.10 -37.16
C ASP A 5 -29.33 12.47 -35.96
N PHE A 6 -30.58 12.00 -35.87
CA PHE A 6 -31.52 12.50 -34.84
C PHE A 6 -32.10 11.47 -33.86
N GLU A 7 -31.77 10.18 -33.94
CA GLU A 7 -32.31 9.16 -33.01
C GLU A 7 -31.34 8.75 -31.87
N SER A 8 -30.11 9.25 -31.84
CA SER A 8 -29.15 8.84 -30.80
C SER A 8 -29.24 9.61 -29.48
N GLU A 9 -29.81 10.82 -29.48
CA GLU A 9 -29.91 11.64 -28.25
C GLU A 9 -31.07 11.19 -27.35
N ASP A 10 -32.22 10.82 -27.92
CA ASP A 10 -33.41 10.47 -27.13
C ASP A 10 -33.31 9.08 -26.45
N LEU A 11 -32.65 8.11 -27.07
CA LEU A 11 -32.37 6.79 -26.46
C LEU A 11 -31.48 6.88 -25.22
N SER A 12 -30.66 7.93 -25.12
CA SER A 12 -29.78 8.13 -23.96
C SER A 12 -30.58 8.60 -22.74
N LEU A 13 -31.59 9.45 -22.91
CA LEU A 13 -32.36 10.05 -21.82
C LEU A 13 -33.22 9.03 -21.06
N ASP A 14 -33.83 8.08 -21.76
CA ASP A 14 -34.65 7.03 -21.14
C ASP A 14 -33.81 6.03 -20.32
N CYS A 15 -32.58 5.75 -20.75
CA CYS A 15 -31.67 4.87 -20.00
C CYS A 15 -31.20 5.54 -18.67
N TYR A 16 -31.12 6.87 -18.63
CA TYR A 16 -30.74 7.64 -17.44
C TYR A 16 -31.90 7.95 -16.48
N GLN A 17 -33.16 7.98 -16.95
CA GLN A 17 -34.32 8.35 -16.12
C GLN A 17 -34.94 7.20 -15.32
N ALA A 18 -34.65 5.94 -15.65
CA ALA A 18 -35.09 4.81 -14.83
C ALA A 18 -34.43 4.87 -13.44
N SER A 19 -35.20 5.22 -12.40
CA SER A 19 -34.73 5.49 -11.04
C SER A 19 -33.70 4.46 -10.54
N GLY A 20 -32.42 4.85 -10.52
CA GLY A 20 -31.28 3.95 -10.24
C GLY A 20 -31.35 3.20 -8.91
N TRP A 21 -32.18 3.65 -7.96
CA TRP A 21 -32.38 3.03 -6.65
C TRP A 21 -33.16 1.71 -6.69
N ARG A 22 -33.89 1.43 -7.78
CA ARG A 22 -34.63 0.18 -7.96
C ARG A 22 -33.82 -0.92 -8.63
N ARG A 23 -32.61 -0.61 -9.12
CA ARG A 23 -31.73 -1.56 -9.82
C ARG A 23 -30.65 -2.07 -8.86
N LEU A 24 -30.25 -3.32 -9.04
CA LEU A 24 -29.12 -3.89 -8.30
C LEU A 24 -27.84 -3.09 -8.63
N PRO A 25 -27.01 -2.74 -7.64
CA PRO A 25 -25.80 -1.92 -7.82
C PRO A 25 -24.64 -2.74 -8.42
N THR A 26 -24.89 -3.46 -9.52
CA THR A 26 -23.93 -4.37 -10.15
C THR A 26 -22.67 -3.65 -10.61
N ALA A 27 -22.80 -2.40 -11.08
CA ALA A 27 -21.67 -1.55 -11.42
C ALA A 27 -20.77 -1.22 -10.22
N TRP A 28 -21.35 -1.03 -9.03
CA TRP A 28 -20.60 -0.76 -7.81
C TRP A 28 -19.81 -1.98 -7.35
N PHE A 29 -20.45 -3.16 -7.37
CA PHE A 29 -19.77 -4.41 -7.05
C PHE A 29 -18.59 -4.66 -7.99
N HIS A 30 -18.80 -4.52 -9.30
CA HIS A 30 -17.70 -4.69 -10.24
C HIS A 30 -16.59 -3.66 -10.07
N MET A 31 -16.94 -2.38 -9.86
CA MET A 31 -15.95 -1.34 -9.58
C MET A 31 -15.09 -1.72 -8.36
N LEU A 32 -15.74 -2.07 -7.24
CA LEU A 32 -15.06 -2.38 -5.99
C LEU A 32 -14.23 -3.67 -6.05
N PHE A 33 -14.75 -4.74 -6.66
CA PHE A 33 -14.11 -6.06 -6.59
C PHE A 33 -13.27 -6.43 -7.80
N VAL A 34 -13.61 -5.90 -8.98
CA VAL A 34 -12.92 -6.23 -10.23
C VAL A 34 -11.96 -5.11 -10.61
N GLU A 35 -12.46 -3.88 -10.74
CA GLU A 35 -11.59 -2.78 -11.16
C GLU A 35 -10.63 -2.39 -10.03
N CYS A 36 -11.03 -2.36 -8.76
CA CYS A 36 -10.15 -1.94 -7.66
C CYS A 36 -9.24 -3.05 -7.10
N ILE A 37 -9.31 -4.30 -7.59
CA ILE A 37 -8.54 -5.41 -7.03
C ILE A 37 -7.03 -5.16 -7.05
N HIS A 38 -6.53 -4.56 -8.12
CA HIS A 38 -5.11 -4.25 -8.26
C HIS A 38 -4.64 -3.20 -7.25
N ILE A 39 -5.51 -2.27 -6.85
CA ILE A 39 -5.23 -1.27 -5.81
C ILE A 39 -5.08 -1.98 -4.46
N TYR A 40 -6.00 -2.88 -4.11
CA TYR A 40 -5.89 -3.65 -2.86
C TYR A 40 -4.64 -4.53 -2.84
N LEU A 41 -4.33 -5.21 -3.95
CA LEU A 41 -3.11 -6.01 -4.08
C LEU A 41 -1.86 -5.15 -3.96
N ALA A 42 -1.84 -3.95 -4.54
CA ALA A 42 -0.71 -3.01 -4.42
C ALA A 42 -0.53 -2.55 -2.97
N VAL A 43 -1.60 -2.17 -2.27
CA VAL A 43 -1.54 -1.78 -0.85
C VAL A 43 -1.09 -2.95 0.03
N PHE A 44 -1.62 -4.15 -0.20
CA PHE A 44 -1.23 -5.35 0.54
C PHE A 44 0.26 -5.69 0.31
N ALA A 45 0.69 -5.69 -0.96
CA ALA A 45 2.09 -5.93 -1.32
C ALA A 45 3.03 -4.87 -0.72
N TRP A 46 2.59 -3.61 -0.69
CA TRP A 46 3.31 -2.50 -0.07
C TRP A 46 3.53 -2.72 1.43
N PHE A 47 2.47 -2.97 2.19
CA PHE A 47 2.57 -3.24 3.62
C PHE A 47 3.47 -4.44 3.91
N ARG A 48 3.31 -5.53 3.14
CA ARG A 48 4.18 -6.71 3.26
C ARG A 48 5.64 -6.38 2.97
N LEU A 49 5.92 -5.62 1.93
CA LEU A 49 7.28 -5.21 1.55
C LEU A 49 7.93 -4.38 2.66
N VAL A 50 7.26 -3.32 3.13
CA VAL A 50 7.83 -2.46 4.17
C VAL A 50 8.02 -3.21 5.48
N THR A 51 7.06 -4.04 5.87
CA THR A 51 7.18 -4.89 7.07
C THR A 51 8.35 -5.85 6.92
N ASN A 52 8.48 -6.54 5.79
CA ASN A 52 9.56 -7.49 5.53
C ASN A 52 10.94 -6.83 5.55
N VAL A 53 11.07 -5.63 4.99
CA VAL A 53 12.34 -4.86 5.02
C VAL A 53 12.70 -4.57 6.47
N ASN A 54 11.82 -3.93 7.23
CA ASN A 54 12.10 -3.57 8.63
C ASN A 54 12.36 -4.79 9.52
N LEU A 55 11.58 -5.84 9.32
CA LEU A 55 11.71 -7.10 10.04
C LEU A 55 13.06 -7.77 9.79
N ARG A 56 13.52 -7.81 8.54
CA ARG A 56 14.84 -8.35 8.19
C ARG A 56 15.97 -7.42 8.62
N THR A 57 15.75 -6.11 8.61
CA THR A 57 16.71 -5.14 9.13
C THR A 57 16.90 -5.30 10.63
N ALA A 58 15.83 -5.57 11.37
CA ALA A 58 15.83 -5.78 12.81
C ALA A 58 16.38 -7.14 13.26
N MET A 59 16.07 -8.22 12.54
CA MET A 59 16.44 -9.58 12.92
C MET A 59 17.74 -10.08 12.28
N GLY A 60 18.29 -9.39 11.29
CA GLY A 60 19.44 -9.86 10.52
C GLY A 60 19.18 -11.26 9.95
N ALA A 61 20.00 -12.24 10.36
CA ALA A 61 19.94 -13.63 9.89
C ALA A 61 18.95 -14.54 10.63
N HIS A 62 18.30 -14.09 11.71
CA HIS A 62 17.50 -14.96 12.59
C HIS A 62 16.05 -15.09 12.12
N PHE A 63 15.84 -15.91 11.08
CA PHE A 63 14.55 -16.10 10.40
C PHE A 63 13.46 -16.83 11.24
N GLN A 64 13.83 -17.47 12.36
CA GLN A 64 12.93 -18.38 13.10
C GLN A 64 11.87 -17.66 13.97
N LEU A 65 11.98 -16.35 14.21
CA LEU A 65 11.03 -15.58 15.06
C LEU A 65 10.05 -14.70 14.30
N GLN A 66 9.94 -14.93 12.99
CA GLN A 66 9.26 -14.03 12.06
C GLN A 66 7.81 -13.69 12.48
N GLY A 67 7.01 -14.68 12.86
CA GLY A 67 5.56 -14.49 13.08
C GLY A 67 5.20 -13.58 14.26
N HIS A 68 5.96 -13.60 15.35
CA HIS A 68 5.65 -12.77 16.52
C HIS A 68 6.16 -11.33 16.38
N LEU A 69 7.29 -11.16 15.68
CA LEU A 69 7.87 -9.84 15.40
C LEU A 69 7.13 -9.11 14.28
N GLU A 70 6.52 -9.83 13.33
CA GLU A 70 5.64 -9.23 12.31
C GLU A 70 4.54 -8.37 12.94
N GLY A 71 3.85 -8.88 13.97
CA GLY A 71 2.78 -8.16 14.66
C GLY A 71 3.27 -6.89 15.38
N TYR A 72 4.46 -6.94 15.98
CA TYR A 72 5.07 -5.79 16.65
C TYR A 72 5.36 -4.66 15.66
N PHE A 73 6.05 -4.96 14.55
CA PHE A 73 6.38 -3.95 13.54
C PHE A 73 5.14 -3.45 12.81
N TYR A 74 4.18 -4.33 12.55
CA TYR A 74 2.90 -3.95 11.96
C TYR A 74 2.20 -2.89 12.82
N ASN A 75 2.06 -3.14 14.14
CA ASN A 75 1.43 -2.18 15.05
C ASN A 75 2.23 -0.87 15.15
N LEU A 76 3.56 -0.96 15.25
CA LEU A 76 4.42 0.21 15.33
C LEU A 76 4.25 1.13 14.11
N PHE A 77 4.29 0.57 12.89
CA PHE A 77 4.19 1.38 11.67
C PHE A 77 2.77 1.85 11.36
N LEU A 78 1.76 1.07 11.73
CA LEU A 78 0.36 1.43 11.48
C LEU A 78 -0.16 2.44 12.50
N PHE A 79 0.07 2.22 13.80
CA PHE A 79 -0.48 3.04 14.87
C PHE A 79 0.51 4.05 15.46
N GLY A 80 1.78 3.98 15.07
CA GLY A 80 2.82 4.83 15.62
C GLY A 80 3.15 4.54 17.09
N SER A 81 2.70 3.41 17.60
CA SER A 81 3.03 2.93 18.93
C SER A 81 2.77 1.43 19.00
N THR A 82 3.48 0.77 19.90
CA THR A 82 3.27 -0.64 20.18
C THR A 82 3.53 -0.90 21.65
N ALA A 83 2.78 -1.84 22.23
CA ALA A 83 2.99 -2.27 23.60
C ALA A 83 4.28 -3.11 23.69
N SER A 84 4.91 -3.07 24.86
CA SER A 84 6.08 -3.90 25.14
C SER A 84 5.74 -5.37 24.88
N THR A 85 6.56 -6.05 24.08
CA THR A 85 6.34 -7.45 23.73
C THR A 85 7.54 -8.25 24.19
N SER A 86 7.33 -9.17 25.14
CA SER A 86 8.36 -10.10 25.60
C SER A 86 8.23 -11.45 24.90
N LEU A 87 9.28 -11.87 24.21
CA LEU A 87 9.35 -13.17 23.56
C LEU A 87 10.32 -14.07 24.30
N HIS A 88 9.86 -15.24 24.73
CA HIS A 88 10.73 -16.28 25.26
C HIS A 88 11.43 -16.99 24.10
N LEU A 89 12.76 -16.85 24.02
CA LEU A 89 13.63 -17.54 23.07
C LEU A 89 14.38 -18.66 23.77
N SER A 90 13.94 -19.90 23.63
CA SER A 90 14.82 -21.03 23.92
C SER A 90 15.85 -21.17 22.78
N ASN A 91 17.14 -21.26 23.11
CA ASN A 91 18.26 -21.55 22.19
C ASN A 91 18.75 -20.45 21.23
N VAL A 92 18.55 -19.16 21.50
CA VAL A 92 19.29 -18.12 20.76
C VAL A 92 20.49 -17.70 21.60
N THR A 93 21.68 -17.60 21.02
CA THR A 93 22.89 -17.14 21.73
C THR A 93 23.40 -15.80 21.22
N ASP A 94 22.83 -15.31 20.13
CA ASP A 94 23.32 -14.15 19.40
C ASP A 94 22.55 -12.88 19.74
N THR A 95 23.27 -11.76 19.76
CA THR A 95 22.75 -10.44 20.12
C THR A 95 21.96 -9.82 18.96
N PHE A 96 20.74 -9.35 19.23
CA PHE A 96 19.89 -8.68 18.25
C PHE A 96 20.34 -7.21 18.10
N PHE A 97 20.72 -6.81 16.88
CA PHE A 97 21.07 -5.44 16.56
C PHE A 97 19.83 -4.64 16.14
N LEU A 98 19.13 -4.07 17.12
CA LEU A 98 18.17 -2.99 16.91
C LEU A 98 18.76 -1.70 17.47
N GLY A 99 19.59 -1.02 16.65
CA GLY A 99 20.02 0.37 16.84
C GLY A 99 20.46 0.75 18.26
N GLN A 100 21.70 0.41 18.64
CA GLN A 100 22.38 1.10 19.74
C GLN A 100 23.21 2.25 19.16
N GLU A 101 22.85 3.48 19.50
CA GLU A 101 23.79 4.50 20.01
C GLU A 101 23.05 5.80 20.37
N GLN A 102 22.67 5.95 21.64
CA GLN A 102 23.08 7.04 22.54
C GLN A 102 22.07 7.25 23.69
N GLN A 103 22.56 6.97 24.90
CA GLN A 103 22.22 7.56 26.20
C GLN A 103 20.98 7.04 26.99
N GLU A 104 21.32 6.33 28.08
CA GLU A 104 20.56 6.11 29.33
C GLU A 104 19.26 5.29 29.32
N GLN A 105 19.19 4.18 28.59
CA GLN A 105 18.52 2.93 29.01
C GLN A 105 18.71 1.87 27.89
N PRO A 106 19.03 0.61 28.21
CA PRO A 106 19.17 -0.41 27.18
C PRO A 106 17.82 -0.66 26.50
N THR A 107 17.75 -0.34 25.21
CA THR A 107 16.55 -0.43 24.37
C THR A 107 16.11 -1.85 24.07
N VAL A 108 16.90 -2.89 24.34
CA VAL A 108 16.47 -4.29 24.21
C VAL A 108 17.19 -5.10 25.28
N PHE A 109 16.44 -5.72 26.20
CA PHE A 109 17.02 -6.63 27.20
C PHE A 109 16.96 -8.05 26.65
N TYR A 110 18.15 -8.61 26.41
CA TYR A 110 18.32 -10.02 26.11
C TYR A 110 18.81 -10.75 27.37
N ASN A 111 17.91 -11.45 28.06
CA ASN A 111 18.27 -12.21 29.26
C ASN A 111 18.34 -13.71 28.96
N GLY A 112 19.23 -14.11 28.03
CA GLY A 112 19.57 -15.50 27.67
C GLY A 112 18.42 -16.40 27.16
N SER A 113 17.19 -15.95 27.32
CA SER A 113 15.95 -16.70 27.12
C SER A 113 14.74 -15.80 26.85
N VAL A 114 14.90 -14.47 26.95
CA VAL A 114 13.81 -13.50 26.74
C VAL A 114 14.35 -12.31 25.94
N LEU A 115 13.72 -12.04 24.80
CA LEU A 115 13.85 -10.80 24.05
C LEU A 115 12.71 -9.89 24.46
N THR A 116 13.03 -8.76 25.08
CA THR A 116 12.05 -7.73 25.40
C THR A 116 12.14 -6.62 24.37
N LEU A 117 11.09 -6.47 23.56
CA LEU A 117 10.93 -5.32 22.68
C LEU A 117 10.27 -4.21 23.50
N PRO A 118 10.92 -3.04 23.63
CA PRO A 118 10.40 -1.95 24.44
C PRO A 118 9.08 -1.44 23.84
N SER A 119 8.23 -0.88 24.69
CA SER A 119 7.16 -0.02 24.21
C SER A 119 7.80 1.23 23.62
N THR A 120 7.82 1.36 22.30
CA THR A 120 8.33 2.56 21.64
C THR A 120 7.18 3.41 21.12
N SER A 121 7.25 4.70 21.47
CA SER A 121 6.65 5.75 20.64
C SER A 121 7.66 6.12 19.55
N ILE A 122 7.15 6.68 18.45
CA ILE A 122 7.99 7.07 17.32
C ILE A 122 8.95 8.19 17.73
N ASP A 123 10.23 7.86 17.80
CA ASP A 123 11.29 8.86 17.94
C ASP A 123 12.08 8.99 16.63
N GLY A 124 12.41 10.25 16.29
CA GLY A 124 13.25 10.75 15.19
C GLY A 124 13.46 9.84 13.97
N ALA A 125 14.31 8.82 14.11
CA ALA A 125 14.75 7.93 13.04
C ALA A 125 13.61 7.11 12.39
N ASN A 126 12.50 6.89 13.09
CA ASN A 126 11.38 6.10 12.56
C ASN A 126 10.37 6.92 11.74
N ILE A 127 10.38 8.26 11.86
CA ILE A 127 9.41 9.15 11.19
C ILE A 127 9.39 8.94 9.65
N PRO A 128 10.53 8.86 8.94
CA PRO A 128 10.53 8.63 7.49
C PRO A 128 9.84 7.32 7.10
N TRP A 129 10.00 6.25 7.90
CA TRP A 129 9.37 4.97 7.66
C TRP A 129 7.85 5.02 7.79
N ILE A 130 7.33 5.77 8.76
CA ILE A 130 5.88 5.91 8.95
C ILE A 130 5.26 6.74 7.85
N VAL A 131 5.90 7.85 7.48
CA VAL A 131 5.47 8.66 6.34
C VAL A 131 5.42 7.78 5.09
N LEU A 132 6.46 6.98 4.86
CA LEU A 132 6.54 6.07 3.73
C LEU A 132 5.44 5.01 3.76
N VAL A 133 5.24 4.32 4.89
CA VAL A 133 4.21 3.28 5.08
C VAL A 133 2.83 3.79 4.68
N TRP A 134 2.50 5.03 5.05
CA TRP A 134 1.18 5.61 4.80
C TRP A 134 1.02 6.24 3.42
N LEU A 135 2.11 6.61 2.73
CA LEU A 135 2.03 7.36 1.48
C LEU A 135 1.26 6.63 0.37
N LEU A 136 1.55 5.34 0.16
CA LEU A 136 0.87 4.53 -0.85
C LEU A 136 -0.59 4.21 -0.44
N PRO A 137 -0.90 3.76 0.78
CA PRO A 137 -2.28 3.58 1.25
C PRO A 137 -3.13 4.85 1.17
N LEU A 138 -2.57 6.03 1.48
CA LEU A 138 -3.30 7.29 1.35
C LEU A 138 -3.61 7.61 -0.12
N GLY A 139 -2.66 7.39 -1.03
CA GLY A 139 -2.90 7.53 -2.47
C GLY A 139 -3.99 6.58 -2.98
N ALA A 140 -3.93 5.33 -2.54
CA ALA A 140 -4.96 4.33 -2.85
C ALA A 140 -6.33 4.70 -2.28
N ALA A 141 -6.40 5.16 -1.03
CA ALA A 141 -7.65 5.58 -0.39
C ALA A 141 -8.27 6.79 -1.11
N PHE A 142 -7.46 7.78 -1.47
CA PHE A 142 -7.91 8.93 -2.25
C PHE A 142 -8.42 8.50 -3.64
N LEU A 143 -7.73 7.57 -4.30
CA LEU A 143 -8.16 7.00 -5.57
C LEU A 143 -9.50 6.26 -5.44
N MET A 144 -9.67 5.42 -4.42
CA MET A 144 -10.92 4.72 -4.13
C MET A 144 -12.07 5.70 -3.90
N LEU A 145 -11.84 6.72 -3.06
CA LEU A 145 -12.83 7.75 -2.78
C LEU A 145 -13.23 8.51 -4.05
N LEU A 146 -12.27 8.87 -4.89
CA LEU A 146 -12.51 9.53 -6.17
C LEU A 146 -13.43 8.68 -7.06
N HIS A 147 -13.17 7.37 -7.19
CA HIS A 147 -14.02 6.47 -7.97
C HIS A 147 -15.44 6.42 -7.42
N LEU A 148 -15.60 6.27 -6.10
CA LEU A 148 -16.92 6.23 -5.46
C LEU A 148 -17.70 7.54 -5.64
N VAL A 149 -17.04 8.68 -5.44
CA VAL A 149 -17.66 10.00 -5.60
C VAL A 149 -18.10 10.23 -7.05
N LEU A 150 -17.24 9.92 -8.02
CA LEU A 150 -17.58 10.14 -9.43
C LEU A 150 -18.66 9.16 -9.93
N LEU A 151 -18.62 7.89 -9.49
CA LEU A 151 -19.65 6.90 -9.80
C LEU A 151 -21.03 7.33 -9.24
N ALA A 152 -21.05 7.81 -7.99
CA ALA A 152 -22.25 8.34 -7.35
C ALA A 152 -22.78 9.59 -8.06
N ARG A 153 -21.90 10.55 -8.41
CA ARG A 153 -22.26 11.78 -9.12
C ARG A 153 -22.87 11.50 -10.49
N ARG A 154 -22.32 10.53 -11.24
CA ARG A 154 -22.86 10.10 -12.54
C ARG A 154 -24.08 9.17 -12.43
N ARG A 155 -24.49 8.81 -11.20
CA ARG A 155 -25.64 7.93 -10.91
C ARG A 155 -25.57 6.60 -11.67
N ILE A 156 -24.38 6.02 -11.77
CA ILE A 156 -24.18 4.74 -12.47
C ILE A 156 -24.50 3.60 -11.50
N TRP A 157 -25.55 2.84 -11.80
CA TRP A 157 -26.02 1.72 -10.96
C TRP A 157 -25.89 0.35 -11.65
N SER A 158 -26.10 0.29 -12.97
CA SER A 158 -26.03 -0.94 -13.78
C SER A 158 -25.19 -0.76 -15.06
N PHE A 159 -24.95 -1.86 -15.78
CA PHE A 159 -24.13 -1.91 -17.01
C PHE A 159 -24.90 -1.60 -18.29
N ASP A 160 -26.23 -1.53 -18.21
CA ASP A 160 -27.13 -1.68 -19.38
C ASP A 160 -26.92 -0.62 -20.46
N CYS A 161 -26.45 0.58 -20.09
CA CYS A 161 -26.32 1.71 -21.00
C CYS A 161 -24.87 1.95 -21.50
N GLY A 162 -23.91 1.07 -21.18
CA GLY A 162 -22.49 1.31 -21.49
C GLY A 162 -21.85 2.51 -20.74
N ALA A 163 -22.63 3.28 -19.98
CA ALA A 163 -22.17 4.44 -19.21
C ALA A 163 -21.05 4.09 -18.22
N TYR A 164 -21.05 2.87 -17.69
CA TYR A 164 -19.97 2.34 -16.85
C TYR A 164 -18.64 2.23 -17.62
N LEU A 165 -18.67 1.76 -18.86
CA LEU A 165 -17.48 1.63 -19.70
C LEU A 165 -16.93 3.00 -20.11
N GLN A 166 -17.81 3.94 -20.45
CA GLN A 166 -17.41 5.33 -20.70
C GLN A 166 -16.80 5.95 -19.44
N PHE A 167 -17.41 5.72 -18.27
CA PHE A 167 -16.89 6.18 -16.99
C PHE A 167 -15.49 5.63 -16.69
N SER A 168 -15.26 4.33 -16.88
CA SER A 168 -13.95 3.71 -16.62
C SER A 168 -12.86 4.21 -17.59
N TRP A 169 -13.23 4.57 -18.83
CA TRP A 169 -12.31 5.26 -19.74
C TRP A 169 -12.02 6.71 -19.36
N ASP A 170 -13.04 7.45 -18.93
CA ASP A 170 -12.90 8.87 -18.59
C ASP A 170 -12.07 9.07 -17.32
N ILE A 171 -12.27 8.22 -16.30
CA ILE A 171 -11.65 8.43 -14.98
C ILE A 171 -10.12 8.39 -15.04
N VAL A 172 -9.55 7.52 -15.88
CA VAL A 172 -8.10 7.40 -16.07
C VAL A 172 -7.48 8.66 -16.70
N ARG A 173 -8.29 9.48 -17.36
CA ARG A 173 -7.85 10.74 -17.98
C ARG A 173 -7.90 11.92 -17.02
N THR A 174 -8.63 11.81 -15.91
CA THR A 174 -8.77 12.88 -14.92
C THR A 174 -7.42 13.21 -14.27
N PRO A 175 -7.13 14.50 -14.01
CA PRO A 175 -5.89 14.88 -13.34
C PRO A 175 -5.80 14.29 -11.93
N GLU A 176 -6.92 14.19 -11.20
CA GLU A 176 -6.98 13.63 -9.86
C GLU A 176 -6.52 12.18 -9.83
N TYR A 177 -6.97 11.36 -10.79
CA TYR A 177 -6.50 9.98 -10.94
C TYR A 177 -4.98 9.93 -11.13
N ARG A 178 -4.42 10.80 -11.99
CA ARG A 178 -2.99 10.86 -12.27
C ARG A 178 -2.18 11.28 -11.04
N TRP A 179 -2.69 12.21 -10.24
CA TRP A 179 -2.07 12.61 -8.98
C TRP A 179 -2.03 11.46 -7.98
N SER A 180 -3.12 10.71 -7.80
CA SER A 180 -3.16 9.56 -6.89
C SER A 180 -2.15 8.48 -7.28
N VAL A 181 -2.14 8.11 -8.57
CA VAL A 181 -1.18 7.11 -9.09
C VAL A 181 0.26 7.64 -8.99
N GLY A 182 0.47 8.93 -9.24
CA GLY A 182 1.76 9.59 -9.05
C GLY A 182 2.24 9.52 -7.60
N LEU A 183 1.36 9.72 -6.61
CA LEU A 183 1.68 9.59 -5.20
C LEU A 183 2.09 8.15 -4.83
N MET A 184 1.33 7.15 -5.33
CA MET A 184 1.63 5.74 -5.11
C MET A 184 2.98 5.35 -5.74
N ALA A 185 3.26 5.81 -6.96
CA ALA A 185 4.54 5.58 -7.63
C ALA A 185 5.70 6.28 -6.90
N PHE A 186 5.49 7.51 -6.44
CA PHE A 186 6.48 8.25 -5.65
C PHE A 186 6.83 7.52 -4.35
N ALA A 187 5.86 6.93 -3.65
CA ALA A 187 6.12 6.09 -2.49
C ALA A 187 7.04 4.90 -2.82
N ALA A 188 6.75 4.19 -3.92
CA ALA A 188 7.58 3.07 -4.37
C ALA A 188 9.02 3.47 -4.70
N ILE A 189 9.23 4.67 -5.25
CA ILE A 189 10.56 5.23 -5.55
C ILE A 189 11.27 5.71 -4.27
N LEU A 190 10.53 6.27 -3.31
CA LEU A 190 11.09 6.80 -2.07
C LEU A 190 11.61 5.68 -1.15
N LEU A 191 11.01 4.49 -1.21
CA LEU A 191 11.44 3.33 -0.42
C LEU A 191 12.93 2.98 -0.55
N PRO A 192 13.48 2.71 -1.74
CA PRO A 192 14.91 2.43 -1.88
C PRO A 192 15.78 3.61 -1.45
N VAL A 193 15.32 4.85 -1.60
CA VAL A 193 16.08 6.04 -1.16
C VAL A 193 16.20 6.08 0.36
N VAL A 194 15.09 5.93 1.08
CA VAL A 194 15.07 5.86 2.55
C VAL A 194 15.92 4.70 3.04
N TRP A 195 15.84 3.56 2.35
CA TRP A 195 16.61 2.37 2.73
C TRP A 195 18.12 2.56 2.51
N ILE A 196 18.55 3.08 1.37
CA ILE A 196 19.97 3.38 1.11
C ILE A 196 20.50 4.39 2.13
N LEU A 197 19.72 5.43 2.43
CA LEU A 197 20.09 6.42 3.45
C LEU A 197 20.28 5.76 4.81
N GLN A 198 19.42 4.81 5.19
CA GLN A 198 19.58 4.05 6.43
C GLN A 198 20.85 3.20 6.43
N ILE A 199 21.17 2.53 5.31
CA ILE A 199 22.41 1.73 5.19
C ILE A 199 23.64 2.61 5.38
N LEU A 200 23.65 3.80 4.77
CA LEU A 200 24.75 4.76 4.87
C LEU A 200 24.89 5.35 6.28
N LEU A 201 23.77 5.68 6.93
CA LEU A 201 23.79 6.27 8.27
C LEU A 201 24.21 5.26 9.34
N PHE A 202 23.67 4.04 9.28
CA PHE A 202 23.85 3.03 10.35
C PHE A 202 24.97 2.00 10.06
N HIS A 203 25.66 2.10 8.91
CA HIS A 203 26.78 1.22 8.55
C HIS A 203 26.45 -0.28 8.69
N LEU A 204 25.31 -0.71 8.14
CA LEU A 204 24.81 -2.08 8.27
C LEU A 204 25.17 -2.94 7.03
N PRO A 205 26.29 -3.70 7.03
CA PRO A 205 26.75 -4.43 5.85
C PRO A 205 25.80 -5.56 5.40
N ASP A 206 25.02 -6.13 6.32
CA ASP A 206 24.12 -7.26 6.02
C ASP A 206 22.85 -6.86 5.25
N GLN A 207 22.58 -5.56 5.12
CA GLN A 207 21.40 -5.03 4.42
C GLN A 207 21.40 -5.32 2.92
N TRP A 208 22.57 -5.57 2.31
CA TRP A 208 22.65 -5.97 0.90
C TRP A 208 22.03 -7.32 0.59
N ASN A 209 22.08 -8.26 1.54
CA ASN A 209 21.42 -9.55 1.37
C ASN A 209 19.89 -9.40 1.49
N VAL A 210 19.44 -8.51 2.39
CA VAL A 210 18.02 -8.16 2.53
C VAL A 210 17.50 -7.48 1.26
N LEU A 211 18.27 -6.55 0.68
CA LEU A 211 17.91 -5.89 -0.59
C LEU A 211 17.69 -6.91 -1.69
N LYS A 212 18.66 -7.78 -1.94
CA LYS A 212 18.56 -8.84 -2.97
C LYS A 212 17.31 -9.70 -2.77
N GLY A 213 17.01 -10.07 -1.52
CA GLY A 213 15.83 -10.86 -1.19
C GLY A 213 14.49 -10.14 -1.35
N SER A 214 14.49 -8.80 -1.31
CA SER A 214 13.29 -7.96 -1.44
C SER A 214 13.07 -7.40 -2.85
N VAL A 215 14.04 -7.52 -3.77
CA VAL A 215 13.94 -7.04 -5.16
C VAL A 215 12.71 -7.61 -5.86
N LEU A 216 12.45 -8.91 -5.70
CA LEU A 216 11.30 -9.56 -6.36
C LEU A 216 9.97 -8.95 -5.93
N SER A 217 9.78 -8.70 -4.63
CA SER A 217 8.58 -8.05 -4.11
C SER A 217 8.45 -6.60 -4.58
N GLY A 218 9.57 -5.87 -4.70
CA GLY A 218 9.59 -4.54 -5.31
C GLY A 218 9.21 -4.56 -6.79
N LEU A 219 9.73 -5.52 -7.56
CA LEU A 219 9.39 -5.69 -8.97
C LEU A 219 7.92 -6.07 -9.17
N LEU A 220 7.38 -6.95 -8.33
CA LEU A 220 5.95 -7.31 -8.35
C LEU A 220 5.06 -6.10 -8.05
N LEU A 221 5.45 -5.24 -7.11
CA LEU A 221 4.75 -3.98 -6.83
C LEU A 221 4.78 -3.05 -8.06
N LEU A 222 5.95 -2.87 -8.68
CA LEU A 222 6.07 -2.07 -9.89
C LEU A 222 5.24 -2.63 -11.04
N PHE A 223 5.20 -3.95 -11.21
CA PHE A 223 4.37 -4.60 -12.22
C PHE A 223 2.88 -4.41 -11.94
N ALA A 224 2.45 -4.48 -10.68
CA ALA A 224 1.08 -4.19 -10.28
C ALA A 224 0.67 -2.74 -10.59
N LEU A 225 1.59 -1.78 -10.40
CA LEU A 225 1.38 -0.38 -10.75
C LEU A 225 1.41 -0.15 -12.28
N GLU A 226 2.29 -0.84 -13.01
CA GLU A 226 2.41 -0.75 -14.47
C GLU A 226 1.20 -1.36 -15.18
N LEU A 227 0.65 -2.47 -14.69
CA LEU A 227 -0.61 -3.04 -15.19
C LEU A 227 -1.76 -2.01 -15.16
N GLY A 228 -1.80 -1.16 -14.13
CA GLY A 228 -2.74 -0.05 -14.04
C GLY A 228 -2.48 1.08 -15.05
N LEU A 229 -1.24 1.25 -15.51
CA LEU A 229 -0.83 2.31 -16.43
C LEU A 229 -0.90 1.89 -17.91
N LYS A 230 -0.60 0.62 -18.24
CA LYS A 230 -0.45 0.13 -19.61
C LYS A 230 -1.76 -0.10 -20.36
N ARG A 231 -2.91 -0.07 -19.67
CA ARG A 231 -4.26 -0.04 -20.30
C ARG A 231 -4.52 1.24 -21.14
N LYS A 232 -3.54 2.15 -21.24
CA LYS A 232 -3.59 3.43 -21.98
C LYS A 232 -3.23 3.39 -23.47
N SER A 233 -2.72 2.29 -24.03
CA SER A 233 -2.13 2.31 -25.38
C SER A 233 -2.80 1.42 -26.43
N SER A 234 -4.04 0.98 -26.21
CA SER A 234 -4.84 0.25 -27.21
C SER A 234 -6.15 0.97 -27.47
#